data_AF-A0A3B6X2I4-F1
#
_entry.id   AF-A0A3B6X2I4-F1
#
_cell.length_a   1.000
_cell.length_b   1.000
_cell.length_c   1.000
_cell.angle_alpha   90.00
_cell.angle_beta   90.00
_cell.angle_gamma   90.00
#
_symmetry.space_group_name_H-M   'P 1'
#
loop_
_entity.id
_entity.type
_entity.pdbx_description
1 polymer ?
#
loop_
_entity_poly.entity_id
_entity_poly.type
_entity_poly.pdbx_seq_one_letter_code
_entity_poly.pdbx_strand_id
1 'polypeptide(L)'
;MLGGNGLHGVSHPKVDDRAGVPAGTTSFYFRTRKALVHAMAGRLAELDVADFSMMAELAEDHATEFAGTAGLARIVMYVNSEPWLTRAKARYELALLAGRDPELAAALSESADRLYALARNVVTQWHPAGSAPDPALVDDQATATLAFINGIMLTFVAGQPAVDDAGQLDRLIQGVIAGVAHVRGA
;
A
#
# COMPACT_ATOMS: atom_id res chain seq x y z
N MET A 1 -13.75 -3.13 10.81
CA MET A 1 -14.90 -2.22 10.66
C MET A 1 -14.75 -1.33 9.44
N LEU A 2 -13.73 -0.46 9.40
CA LEU A 2 -13.53 0.47 8.28
C LEU A 2 -13.42 -0.22 6.92
N GLY A 3 -12.55 -1.23 6.78
CA GLY A 3 -12.42 -1.98 5.52
C GLY A 3 -13.63 -2.85 5.14
N GLY A 4 -14.57 -3.09 6.05
CA GLY A 4 -15.78 -3.87 5.75
C GLY A 4 -17.01 -3.00 5.48
N ASN A 5 -17.14 -1.89 6.21
CA ASN A 5 -18.36 -1.06 6.25
C ASN A 5 -18.12 0.39 5.79
N GLY A 6 -16.92 0.71 5.32
CA GLY A 6 -16.49 2.05 4.94
C GLY A 6 -16.50 3.05 6.10
N LEU A 7 -16.27 4.33 5.80
CA LEU A 7 -16.28 5.41 6.78
C LEU A 7 -17.62 5.55 7.51
N HIS A 8 -18.76 5.32 6.84
CA HIS A 8 -20.09 5.36 7.45
C HIS A 8 -20.33 4.24 8.46
N GLY A 9 -19.58 3.14 8.33
CA GLY A 9 -19.55 2.04 9.28
C GLY A 9 -18.89 2.38 10.63
N VAL A 10 -18.20 3.51 10.73
CA VAL A 10 -17.42 3.90 11.91
C VAL A 10 -18.15 4.99 12.71
N SER A 11 -18.53 4.65 13.94
CA SER A 11 -18.99 5.57 14.97
C SER A 11 -18.61 5.03 16.34
N HIS A 12 -18.52 5.90 17.35
CA HIS A 12 -18.14 5.50 18.71
C HIS A 12 -18.99 4.36 19.27
N PRO A 13 -20.33 4.39 19.20
CA PRO A 13 -21.13 3.28 19.73
C PRO A 13 -20.89 1.97 18.98
N LYS A 14 -20.67 2.02 17.65
CA LYS A 14 -20.37 0.82 16.86
C LYS A 14 -18.98 0.26 17.19
N VAL A 15 -18.01 1.12 17.51
CA VAL A 15 -16.68 0.69 17.95
C VAL A 15 -16.75 0.08 19.35
N ASP A 16 -17.48 0.70 20.28
CA ASP A 16 -17.68 0.16 21.62
C ASP A 16 -18.30 -1.25 21.57
N ASP A 17 -19.39 -1.38 20.81
CA ASP A 17 -20.10 -2.64 20.57
C ASP A 17 -19.16 -3.70 19.95
N ARG A 18 -18.45 -3.33 18.88
CA ARG A 18 -17.53 -4.27 18.19
C ARG A 18 -16.33 -4.70 19.03
N ALA A 19 -15.89 -3.85 19.95
CA ALA A 19 -14.77 -4.11 20.85
C ALA A 19 -15.20 -4.78 22.17
N GLY A 20 -16.52 -4.87 22.45
CA GLY A 20 -17.04 -5.45 23.69
C GLY A 20 -16.72 -4.61 24.93
N VAL A 21 -16.55 -3.29 24.76
CA VAL A 21 -16.24 -2.35 25.86
C VAL A 21 -17.50 -1.59 26.29
N PRO A 22 -17.52 -1.00 27.50
CA PRO A 22 -18.65 -0.20 27.96
C PRO A 22 -19.02 0.93 26.98
N ALA A 23 -20.31 1.26 26.91
CA ALA A 23 -20.78 2.36 26.11
C ALA A 23 -20.11 3.68 26.55
N GLY A 24 -19.55 4.42 25.59
CA GLY A 24 -18.86 5.68 25.82
C GLY A 24 -17.34 5.54 25.98
N THR A 25 -16.78 4.32 26.04
CA THR A 25 -15.33 4.11 26.12
C THR A 25 -14.60 4.74 24.93
N THR A 26 -15.05 4.52 23.71
CA THR A 26 -14.42 5.12 22.52
C THR A 26 -14.53 6.64 22.55
N SER A 27 -15.66 7.18 23.01
CA SER A 27 -15.87 8.65 23.10
C SER A 27 -15.01 9.29 24.18
N PHE A 28 -14.67 8.54 25.23
CA PHE A 28 -13.73 8.96 26.25
C PHE A 28 -12.32 9.19 25.67
N TYR A 29 -11.83 8.27 24.82
CA TYR A 29 -10.52 8.41 24.18
C TYR A 29 -10.51 9.35 22.97
N PHE A 30 -11.55 9.29 22.14
CA PHE A 30 -11.63 10.00 20.88
C PHE A 30 -12.86 10.90 20.87
N ARG A 31 -12.78 12.09 21.45
CA ARG A 31 -13.95 12.95 21.70
C ARG A 31 -14.78 13.33 20.46
N THR A 32 -14.19 13.30 19.26
CA THR A 32 -14.88 13.62 18.00
C THR A 32 -14.76 12.50 16.99
N ARG A 33 -15.68 12.47 16.00
CA ARG A 33 -15.56 11.53 14.87
C ARG A 33 -14.27 11.75 14.09
N LYS A 34 -13.82 13.00 13.94
CA LYS A 34 -12.54 13.32 13.31
C LYS A 34 -11.39 12.65 14.08
N ALA A 35 -11.32 12.83 15.40
CA ALA A 35 -10.29 12.22 16.24
C ALA A 35 -10.27 10.69 16.14
N LEU A 36 -11.45 10.05 16.09
CA LEU A 36 -11.55 8.60 15.91
C LEU A 36 -11.00 8.16 14.54
N VAL A 37 -11.37 8.84 13.46
CA VAL A 37 -10.87 8.53 12.10
C VAL A 37 -9.36 8.72 12.00
N HIS A 38 -8.83 9.79 12.59
CA HIS A 38 -7.39 10.06 12.63
C HIS A 38 -6.62 9.00 13.42
N ALA A 39 -7.15 8.56 14.57
CA ALA A 39 -6.54 7.48 15.33
C ALA A 39 -6.53 6.15 14.56
N MET A 40 -7.59 5.86 13.82
CA MET A 40 -7.64 4.68 12.94
C MET A 40 -6.64 4.77 11.79
N ALA A 41 -6.46 5.97 11.23
CA ALA A 41 -5.48 6.20 10.18
C ALA A 41 -4.05 6.03 10.70
N GLY A 42 -3.73 6.59 11.87
CA GLY A 42 -2.44 6.37 12.52
C GLY A 42 -2.18 4.88 12.77
N ARG A 43 -3.18 4.15 13.28
CA ARG A 43 -3.04 2.70 13.48
C ARG A 43 -2.84 1.93 12.17
N LEU A 44 -3.51 2.33 11.10
CA LEU A 44 -3.34 1.70 9.79
C LEU A 44 -1.94 2.00 9.23
N ALA A 45 -1.48 3.25 9.33
CA ALA A 45 -0.15 3.65 8.90
C ALA A 45 0.94 2.86 9.63
N GLU A 46 0.84 2.68 10.96
CA GLU A 46 1.76 1.84 11.74
C GLU A 46 1.82 0.39 11.22
N LEU A 47 0.67 -0.19 10.88
CA LEU A 47 0.60 -1.55 10.34
C LEU A 47 1.22 -1.64 8.95
N ASP A 48 0.95 -0.66 8.09
CA ASP A 48 1.50 -0.60 6.74
C ASP A 48 3.02 -0.42 6.77
N VAL A 49 3.49 0.46 7.65
CA VAL A 49 4.90 0.69 7.93
C VAL A 49 5.60 -0.61 8.32
N ALA A 50 5.01 -1.39 9.24
CA ALA A 50 5.56 -2.68 9.64
C ALA A 50 5.55 -3.70 8.50
N ASP A 51 4.44 -3.81 7.77
CA ASP A 51 4.28 -4.74 6.64
C ASP A 51 5.32 -4.42 5.54
N PHE A 52 5.48 -3.14 5.16
CA PHE A 52 6.43 -2.73 4.12
C PHE A 52 7.89 -2.85 4.54
N SER A 53 8.22 -2.62 5.82
CA SER A 53 9.56 -2.87 6.32
C SER A 53 9.93 -4.36 6.26
N MET A 54 9.02 -5.24 6.67
CA MET A 54 9.23 -6.68 6.54
C MET A 54 9.41 -7.10 5.08
N MET A 55 8.63 -6.51 4.17
CA MET A 55 8.76 -6.76 2.73
C MET A 55 10.09 -6.28 2.16
N ALA A 56 10.59 -5.11 2.59
CA ALA A 56 11.88 -4.60 2.17
C ALA A 56 13.02 -5.52 2.63
N GLU A 57 12.99 -5.99 3.87
CA GLU A 57 13.96 -6.96 4.40
C GLU A 57 13.96 -8.27 3.60
N LEU A 58 12.77 -8.78 3.26
CA LEU A 58 12.63 -9.98 2.43
C LEU A 58 13.14 -9.76 1.00
N ALA A 59 12.95 -8.56 0.43
CA ALA A 59 13.41 -8.23 -0.92
C ALA A 59 14.92 -7.99 -1.01
N GLU A 60 15.59 -7.64 0.09
CA GLU A 60 17.05 -7.52 0.17
C GLU A 60 17.74 -8.89 0.21
N ASP A 61 17.09 -9.91 0.74
CA ASP A 61 17.58 -11.28 0.69
C ASP A 61 17.30 -11.90 -0.69
N HIS A 62 18.27 -11.72 -1.60
CA HIS A 62 18.26 -12.24 -2.97
C HIS A 62 18.11 -13.77 -3.07
N ALA A 63 18.24 -14.52 -1.98
CA ALA A 63 17.99 -15.96 -1.94
C ALA A 63 16.51 -16.31 -1.71
N THR A 64 15.66 -15.33 -1.40
CA THR A 64 14.23 -15.57 -1.18
C THR A 64 13.43 -15.47 -2.48
N GLU A 65 12.24 -16.05 -2.46
CA GLU A 65 11.25 -15.80 -3.51
C GLU A 65 10.73 -14.34 -3.55
N PHE A 66 11.09 -13.50 -2.58
CA PHE A 66 10.56 -12.14 -2.47
C PHE A 66 11.47 -11.06 -3.06
N ALA A 67 12.54 -11.45 -3.75
CA ALA A 67 13.42 -10.54 -4.44
C ALA A 67 12.87 -10.06 -5.80
N GLY A 68 13.24 -8.83 -6.19
CA GLY A 68 12.96 -8.24 -7.50
C GLY A 68 11.47 -8.10 -7.84
N THR A 69 11.18 -8.01 -9.14
CA THR A 69 9.80 -7.79 -9.64
C THR A 69 8.88 -8.97 -9.36
N ALA A 70 9.40 -10.20 -9.38
CA ALA A 70 8.63 -11.40 -9.06
C ALA A 70 8.22 -11.44 -7.57
N GLY A 71 9.11 -10.99 -6.69
CA GLY A 71 8.81 -10.82 -5.28
C GLY A 71 7.75 -9.76 -5.02
N LEU A 72 7.90 -8.60 -5.66
CA LEU A 72 6.90 -7.53 -5.59
C LEU A 72 5.52 -7.99 -6.09
N ALA A 73 5.49 -8.76 -7.19
CA ALA A 73 4.25 -9.33 -7.70
C ALA A 73 3.59 -10.28 -6.68
N ARG A 74 4.35 -11.18 -6.04
CA ARG A 74 3.84 -12.06 -4.98
C ARG A 74 3.27 -11.27 -3.80
N ILE A 75 3.99 -10.25 -3.34
CA ILE A 75 3.55 -9.35 -2.27
C ILE A 75 2.22 -8.68 -2.63
N VAL A 76 2.10 -8.13 -3.84
CA VAL A 76 0.87 -7.47 -4.29
C VAL A 76 -0.28 -8.48 -4.37
N MET A 77 -0.03 -9.71 -4.83
CA MET A 77 -1.07 -10.76 -4.84
C MET A 77 -1.56 -11.12 -3.43
N TYR A 78 -0.71 -11.07 -2.39
CA TYR A 78 -1.14 -11.30 -1.00
C TYR A 78 -2.13 -10.26 -0.50
N VAL A 79 -2.13 -9.04 -1.06
CA VAL A 79 -3.12 -7.99 -0.71
C VAL A 79 -4.55 -8.47 -1.00
N ASN A 80 -4.75 -9.38 -1.94
CA ASN A 80 -6.07 -9.95 -2.25
C ASN A 80 -6.52 -11.05 -1.27
N SER A 81 -5.89 -11.17 -0.10
CA SER A 81 -6.23 -12.14 0.95
C SER A 81 -6.44 -11.47 2.30
N GLU A 82 -7.27 -12.07 3.16
CA GLU A 82 -7.47 -11.54 4.52
C GLU A 82 -6.29 -11.89 5.44
N PRO A 83 -5.85 -10.97 6.34
CA PRO A 83 -6.49 -9.70 6.69
C PRO A 83 -6.08 -8.49 5.82
N TRP A 84 -5.16 -8.66 4.86
CA TRP A 84 -4.59 -7.54 4.09
C TRP A 84 -5.61 -6.88 3.17
N LEU A 85 -6.55 -7.63 2.60
CA LEU A 85 -7.63 -7.07 1.78
C LEU A 85 -8.50 -6.09 2.59
N THR A 86 -8.85 -6.45 3.82
CA THR A 86 -9.55 -5.54 4.74
C THR A 86 -8.74 -4.28 5.04
N ARG A 87 -7.41 -4.39 5.23
CA ARG A 87 -6.54 -3.23 5.46
C ARG A 87 -6.43 -2.35 4.22
N ALA A 88 -6.29 -2.93 3.03
CA ALA A 88 -6.27 -2.21 1.77
C ALA A 88 -7.57 -1.43 1.55
N LYS A 89 -8.74 -2.06 1.75
CA LYS A 89 -10.05 -1.37 1.70
C LYS A 89 -10.08 -0.16 2.63
N ALA A 90 -9.60 -0.33 3.87
CA ALA A 90 -9.53 0.77 4.82
C ALA A 90 -8.59 1.90 4.36
N ARG A 91 -7.45 1.56 3.75
CA ARG A 91 -6.48 2.52 3.22
C ARG A 91 -7.06 3.38 2.11
N TYR A 92 -7.78 2.78 1.15
CA TYR A 92 -8.40 3.54 0.06
C TYR A 92 -9.52 4.46 0.56
N GLU A 93 -10.34 4.02 1.51
CA GLU A 93 -11.33 4.88 2.18
C GLU A 93 -10.68 6.13 2.82
N LEU A 94 -9.56 5.95 3.52
CA LEU A 94 -8.84 7.05 4.16
C LEU A 94 -8.09 7.93 3.16
N ALA A 95 -7.49 7.35 2.12
CA ALA A 95 -6.79 8.11 1.07
C ALA A 95 -7.74 9.05 0.33
N LEU A 96 -8.97 8.60 0.03
CA LEU A 96 -9.99 9.45 -0.59
C LEU A 96 -10.43 10.60 0.32
N LEU A 97 -10.44 10.38 1.65
CA LEU A 97 -10.73 11.43 2.62
C LEU A 97 -9.57 12.42 2.80
N ALA A 98 -8.32 11.93 2.75
CA ALA A 98 -7.10 12.70 2.99
C ALA A 98 -6.94 13.88 2.01
N GLY A 99 -7.48 13.80 0.79
CA GLY A 99 -7.45 14.90 -0.18
C GLY A 99 -8.14 16.19 0.28
N ARG A 100 -8.88 16.16 1.40
CA ARG A 100 -9.56 17.32 2.00
C ARG A 100 -9.21 17.54 3.48
N ASP A 101 -8.28 16.73 4.02
CA ASP A 101 -7.87 16.75 5.43
C ASP A 101 -6.33 16.63 5.51
N PRO A 102 -5.61 17.76 5.58
CA PRO A 102 -4.14 17.76 5.58
C PRO A 102 -3.51 17.00 6.74
N GLU A 103 -4.17 16.98 7.90
CA GLU A 103 -3.68 16.26 9.08
C GLU A 103 -3.82 14.74 8.88
N LEU A 104 -4.89 14.30 8.20
CA LEU A 104 -5.04 12.90 7.80
C LEU A 104 -4.02 12.50 6.72
N ALA A 105 -3.77 13.39 5.74
CA ALA A 105 -2.75 13.16 4.72
C ALA A 105 -1.36 13.00 5.34
N ALA A 106 -1.01 13.83 6.33
CA ALA A 106 0.23 13.72 7.07
C ALA A 106 0.32 12.40 7.85
N ALA A 107 -0.78 11.91 8.44
CA ALA A 107 -0.79 10.63 9.14
C ALA A 107 -0.54 9.42 8.22
N LEU A 108 -0.84 9.54 6.91
CA LEU A 108 -0.65 8.48 5.92
C LEU A 108 0.64 8.62 5.11
N SER A 109 1.39 9.72 5.24
CA SER A 109 2.52 9.99 4.37
C SER A 109 3.68 9.02 4.60
N GLU A 110 3.96 8.65 5.85
CA GLU A 110 5.07 7.74 6.17
C GLU A 110 4.90 6.37 5.50
N SER A 111 3.69 5.81 5.51
CA SER A 111 3.45 4.52 4.85
C SER A 111 3.53 4.64 3.32
N ALA A 112 3.09 5.77 2.76
CA ALA A 112 3.24 6.05 1.33
C ALA A 112 4.72 6.17 0.91
N ASP A 113 5.54 6.86 1.70
CA ASP A 113 6.97 7.02 1.46
C ASP A 113 7.71 5.68 1.50
N ARG A 114 7.37 4.81 2.47
CA ARG A 114 7.95 3.46 2.54
C ARG A 114 7.56 2.58 1.36
N LEU A 115 6.31 2.67 0.91
CA LEU A 115 5.86 1.93 -0.27
C LEU A 115 6.58 2.42 -1.54
N TYR A 116 6.79 3.73 -1.67
CA TYR A 116 7.59 4.29 -2.76
C TYR A 116 9.04 3.80 -2.70
N ALA A 117 9.67 3.80 -1.53
CA ALA A 117 11.03 3.31 -1.34
C ALA A 117 11.15 1.82 -1.76
N LEU A 118 10.18 0.99 -1.40
CA LEU A 118 10.13 -0.41 -1.84
C LEU A 118 10.09 -0.53 -3.37
N ALA A 119 9.19 0.21 -4.04
CA ALA A 119 9.09 0.21 -5.50
C ALA A 119 10.40 0.68 -6.15
N ARG A 120 11.01 1.73 -5.60
CA ARG A 120 12.29 2.26 -6.09
C ARG A 120 13.43 1.27 -5.93
N ASN A 121 13.47 0.52 -4.82
CA ASN A 121 14.46 -0.52 -4.59
C ASN A 121 14.31 -1.66 -5.59
N VAL A 122 13.09 -2.13 -5.84
CA VAL A 122 12.82 -3.17 -6.84
C VAL A 122 13.23 -2.73 -8.25
N VAL A 123 12.92 -1.49 -8.63
CA VAL A 123 13.36 -0.92 -9.91
C VAL A 123 14.87 -0.85 -10.00
N THR A 124 15.54 -0.42 -8.93
CA THR A 124 17.01 -0.35 -8.88
C THR A 124 17.63 -1.73 -9.07
N GLN A 125 17.09 -2.75 -8.40
CA GLN A 125 17.54 -4.14 -8.51
C GLN A 125 17.21 -4.79 -9.87
N TRP A 126 16.21 -4.27 -10.60
CA TRP A 126 15.86 -4.76 -11.93
C TRP A 126 16.92 -4.42 -12.99
N HIS A 127 17.64 -3.31 -12.81
CA HIS A 127 18.74 -2.94 -13.70
C HIS A 127 19.93 -3.91 -13.56
N PRO A 128 20.71 -4.14 -14.65
CA PRO A 128 21.85 -5.06 -14.61
C PRO A 128 22.85 -4.72 -13.50
N ALA A 129 23.38 -5.74 -12.82
CA ALA A 129 24.39 -5.56 -11.79
C ALA A 129 25.60 -4.78 -12.33
N GLY A 130 26.01 -3.74 -11.61
CA GLY A 130 27.12 -2.86 -12.03
C GLY A 130 26.73 -1.78 -13.03
N SER A 131 25.46 -1.70 -13.46
CA SER A 131 24.95 -0.52 -14.16
C SER A 131 24.75 0.65 -13.20
N ALA A 132 24.85 1.87 -13.73
CA ALA A 132 24.58 3.11 -13.01
C ALA A 132 23.49 3.87 -13.78
N PRO A 133 22.21 3.44 -13.70
CA PRO A 133 21.12 4.12 -14.40
C PRO A 133 20.98 5.56 -13.89
N ASP A 134 20.54 6.45 -14.77
CA ASP A 134 20.19 7.83 -14.40
C ASP A 134 19.18 7.82 -13.24
N PRO A 135 19.48 8.48 -12.10
CA PRO A 135 18.54 8.56 -10.97
C PRO A 135 17.14 9.04 -11.37
N ALA A 136 17.05 9.98 -12.32
CA ALA A 136 15.75 10.47 -12.79
C ALA A 136 14.98 9.42 -13.59
N LEU A 137 15.66 8.49 -14.26
CA LEU A 137 15.01 7.34 -14.92
C LEU A 137 14.46 6.36 -13.88
N VAL A 138 15.25 6.07 -12.84
CA VAL A 138 14.82 5.18 -11.74
C VAL A 138 13.59 5.75 -11.04
N ASP A 139 13.55 7.06 -10.79
CA ASP A 139 12.40 7.71 -10.15
C ASP A 139 11.14 7.68 -11.03
N ASP A 140 11.27 7.90 -12.35
CA ASP A 140 10.15 7.77 -13.30
C ASP A 140 9.63 6.32 -13.35
N GLN A 141 10.53 5.34 -13.39
CA GLN A 141 10.19 3.92 -13.37
C GLN A 141 9.51 3.51 -12.06
N ALA A 142 10.01 3.99 -10.91
CA ALA A 142 9.42 3.73 -9.61
C ALA A 142 8.02 4.34 -9.50
N THR A 143 7.85 5.57 -9.96
CA THR A 143 6.55 6.26 -10.01
C THR A 143 5.54 5.50 -10.87
N ALA A 144 5.94 5.10 -12.08
CA ALA A 144 5.07 4.34 -12.98
C ALA A 144 4.69 2.96 -12.40
N THR A 145 5.66 2.26 -11.82
CA THR A 145 5.46 0.96 -11.18
C THR A 145 4.52 1.07 -9.99
N LEU A 146 4.71 2.06 -9.12
CA LEU A 146 3.84 2.30 -7.98
C LEU A 146 2.42 2.67 -8.40
N ALA A 147 2.26 3.54 -9.40
CA ALA A 147 0.95 3.90 -9.95
C ALA A 147 0.23 2.68 -10.52
N PHE A 148 0.94 1.83 -11.26
CA PHE A 148 0.40 0.58 -11.79
C PHE A 148 -0.04 -0.38 -10.67
N ILE A 149 0.80 -0.60 -9.66
CA ILE A 149 0.50 -1.47 -8.51
C ILE A 149 -0.71 -0.94 -7.71
N ASN A 150 -0.79 0.37 -7.49
CA ASN A 150 -1.97 0.98 -6.87
C ASN A 150 -3.24 0.76 -7.71
N GLY A 151 -3.13 0.75 -9.04
CA GLY A 151 -4.23 0.36 -9.93
C GLY A 151 -4.65 -1.09 -9.72
N ILE A 152 -3.70 -2.02 -9.71
CA ILE A 152 -3.95 -3.46 -9.46
C ILE A 152 -4.59 -3.69 -8.09
N MET A 153 -4.05 -3.11 -7.02
CA MET A 153 -4.61 -3.23 -5.67
C MET A 153 -6.03 -2.67 -5.56
N LEU A 154 -6.33 -1.58 -6.28
CA LEU A 154 -7.69 -1.05 -6.34
C LEU A 154 -8.67 -2.05 -6.95
N THR A 155 -8.24 -2.83 -7.95
CA THR A 155 -9.08 -3.88 -8.56
C THR A 155 -9.42 -5.00 -7.57
N PHE A 156 -8.50 -5.37 -6.68
CA PHE A 156 -8.74 -6.31 -5.58
C PHE A 156 -9.74 -5.75 -4.57
N VAL A 157 -9.55 -4.50 -4.17
CA VAL A 157 -10.45 -3.76 -3.26
C VAL A 157 -11.87 -3.68 -3.82
N ALA A 158 -12.01 -3.49 -5.14
CA ALA A 158 -13.28 -3.47 -5.85
C ALA A 158 -13.91 -4.86 -6.06
N GLY A 159 -13.21 -5.95 -5.72
CA GLY A 159 -13.67 -7.32 -5.94
C GLY A 159 -13.68 -7.74 -7.41
N GLN A 160 -12.89 -7.07 -8.25
CA GLN A 160 -12.78 -7.31 -9.69
C GLN A 160 -11.30 -7.41 -10.09
N PRO A 161 -10.57 -8.44 -9.62
CA PRO A 161 -9.13 -8.56 -9.86
C PRO A 161 -8.80 -8.51 -11.35
N ALA A 162 -7.86 -7.63 -11.73
CA ALA A 162 -7.40 -7.50 -13.12
C ALA A 162 -6.27 -8.49 -13.50
N VAL A 163 -5.72 -9.19 -12.52
CA VAL A 163 -4.66 -10.20 -12.68
C VAL A 163 -5.00 -11.42 -11.84
N ASP A 164 -4.69 -12.60 -12.36
CA ASP A 164 -5.06 -13.88 -11.75
C ASP A 164 -3.92 -14.49 -10.91
N ASP A 165 -2.66 -14.22 -11.27
CA ASP A 165 -1.49 -14.80 -10.63
C ASP A 165 -0.26 -13.88 -10.60
N ALA A 166 0.68 -14.20 -9.71
CA ALA A 166 1.90 -13.40 -9.51
C ALA A 166 2.84 -13.43 -10.72
N GLY A 167 2.84 -14.49 -11.54
CA GLY A 167 3.66 -14.57 -12.74
C GLY A 167 3.14 -13.65 -13.85
N GLN A 168 1.82 -13.54 -14.01
CA GLN A 168 1.20 -12.54 -14.89
C GLN A 168 1.57 -11.12 -14.43
N LEU A 169 1.43 -10.84 -13.13
CA LEU A 169 1.72 -9.52 -12.58
C LEU A 169 3.20 -9.15 -12.71
N ASP A 170 4.13 -10.08 -12.48
CA ASP A 170 5.57 -9.88 -12.67
C ASP A 170 5.90 -9.43 -14.10
N ARG A 171 5.36 -10.12 -15.10
CA ARG A 171 5.54 -9.71 -16.52
C ARG A 171 5.03 -8.31 -16.80
N LEU A 172 3.90 -7.92 -16.21
CA LEU A 172 3.34 -6.57 -16.37
C LEU A 172 4.20 -5.51 -15.69
N ILE A 173 4.71 -5.78 -14.48
CA ILE A 173 5.65 -4.90 -13.79
C ILE A 173 6.91 -4.67 -14.64
N GLN A 174 7.52 -5.75 -15.14
CA GLN A 174 8.67 -5.65 -16.03
C GLN A 174 8.36 -4.84 -17.29
N GLY A 175 7.18 -5.02 -17.88
CA GLY A 175 6.72 -4.25 -19.03
C GLY A 175 6.60 -2.75 -18.75
N VAL A 176 6.09 -2.36 -17.58
CA VAL A 176 6.02 -0.96 -17.14
C VAL A 176 7.43 -0.36 -16.99
N ILE A 177 8.33 -1.06 -16.29
CA ILE A 177 9.71 -0.60 -16.06
C ILE A 177 10.47 -0.43 -17.39
N ALA A 178 10.40 -1.44 -18.26
CA ALA A 178 11.05 -1.42 -19.57
C ALA A 178 10.46 -0.36 -20.51
N GLY A 179 9.13 -0.17 -20.48
CA GLY A 179 8.44 0.83 -21.30
C GLY A 179 8.87 2.26 -20.98
N VAL A 180 9.05 2.59 -19.70
CA VAL A 180 9.55 3.91 -19.29
C VAL A 180 10.98 4.14 -19.77
N ALA A 181 11.87 3.14 -19.66
CA ALA A 181 13.23 3.23 -20.18
C ALA A 181 13.24 3.48 -21.70
N HIS A 182 12.43 2.73 -22.44
CA HIS A 182 12.34 2.84 -23.89
C HIS A 182 11.91 4.25 -24.34
N VAL A 183 10.91 4.85 -23.70
CA VAL A 183 10.42 6.21 -24.06
C VAL A 183 11.45 7.29 -23.75
N ARG A 184 12.26 7.11 -22.70
CA ARG A 184 13.38 8.02 -22.37
C ARG A 184 14.61 7.86 -23.28
N GLY A 185 14.64 6.82 -24.13
CA GLY A 185 15.79 6.52 -24.98
C GLY A 185 16.97 5.89 -24.24
N ALA A 186 16.70 5.21 -23.12
CA ALA A 186 17.67 4.49 -22.30
C ALA A 186 17.64 2.99 -22.57
#